data_AF-A0A3N4MLT8-F1
#
_entry.id   AF-A0A3N4MLT8-F1
#
_cell.length_a   1.000
_cell.length_b   1.000
_cell.length_c   1.000
_cell.angle_alpha   90.00
_cell.angle_beta   90.00
_cell.angle_gamma   90.00
#
_symmetry.space_group_name_H-M   'P 1'
#
loop_
_entity.id
_entity.type
_entity.pdbx_description
1 polymer ?
#
loop_
_entity_poly.entity_id
_entity_poly.type
_entity_poly.pdbx_seq_one_letter_code
_entity_poly.pdbx_strand_id
1 'polypeptide(L)'
;MQTRFKKLTVAATAAVFLASCSVIETLDKRFVYWWNNGSATRPYDKEEKAYYAQETEAQKENRKINAVYCNELGFLPENRIYNEYRKNGMSNDHFFHQCMKDSGSPQYEPPDLKWRNDQYCSYLALLPENRIFDGKYKYGKFNSALYDKCMRDRGTPVEKQQ
;
A
#
# COMPACT_ATOMS: atom_id res chain seq x y z
N MET A 1 34.04 53.15 -15.32
CA MET A 1 34.10 51.69 -15.07
C MET A 1 32.95 51.16 -14.18
N GLN A 2 32.37 51.97 -13.27
CA GLN A 2 31.33 51.52 -12.33
C GLN A 2 29.93 51.22 -12.92
N THR A 3 29.56 51.77 -14.09
CA THR A 3 28.22 51.62 -14.67
C THR A 3 28.00 50.29 -15.40
N ARG A 4 29.07 49.65 -15.90
CA ARG A 4 28.98 48.34 -16.58
C ARG A 4 28.85 47.18 -15.59
N PHE A 5 29.49 47.27 -14.43
CA PHE A 5 29.41 46.25 -13.37
C PHE A 5 27.99 46.13 -12.79
N LYS A 6 27.32 47.26 -12.52
CA LYS A 6 25.94 47.26 -11.98
C LYS A 6 24.91 46.63 -12.94
N LYS A 7 25.08 46.82 -14.26
CA LYS A 7 24.20 46.20 -15.26
C LYS A 7 24.41 44.69 -15.36
N LEU A 8 25.65 44.22 -15.15
CA LEU A 8 25.97 42.79 -15.17
C LEU A 8 25.39 42.05 -13.96
N THR A 9 25.44 42.65 -12.76
CA THR A 9 24.87 42.03 -11.55
C THR A 9 23.35 41.92 -11.60
N VAL A 10 22.66 42.95 -12.11
CA VAL A 10 21.19 42.92 -12.26
C VAL A 10 20.77 41.90 -13.33
N ALA A 11 21.53 41.77 -14.42
CA ALA A 11 21.25 40.76 -15.44
C ALA A 11 21.49 39.33 -14.92
N ALA A 12 22.55 39.13 -14.13
CA ALA A 12 22.85 37.83 -13.52
C ALA A 12 21.81 37.42 -12.47
N THR A 13 21.34 38.33 -11.62
CA THR A 13 20.28 38.03 -10.66
C THR A 13 18.93 37.77 -11.33
N ALA A 14 18.59 38.52 -12.39
CA ALA A 14 17.38 38.27 -13.18
C ALA A 14 17.42 36.91 -13.90
N ALA A 15 18.57 36.48 -14.41
CA ALA A 15 18.73 35.18 -15.05
C ALA A 15 18.56 34.00 -14.08
N VAL A 16 19.04 34.13 -12.83
CA VAL A 16 18.84 33.12 -11.79
C VAL A 16 17.37 33.04 -11.35
N PHE A 17 16.67 34.18 -11.25
CA PHE A 17 15.23 34.21 -10.92
C PHE A 17 14.33 33.66 -12.03
N LEU A 18 14.67 33.85 -13.30
CA LEU A 18 13.88 33.29 -14.40
C LEU A 18 14.13 31.79 -14.58
N ALA A 19 15.32 31.30 -14.24
CA ALA A 19 15.63 29.87 -14.23
C ALA A 19 14.96 29.12 -13.06
N SER A 20 14.71 29.78 -11.91
CA SER A 20 14.00 29.14 -10.80
C SER A 20 12.51 28.96 -11.06
N CYS A 21 11.86 29.82 -11.86
CA CYS A 21 10.45 29.64 -12.24
C CYS A 21 10.21 28.39 -13.11
N SER A 22 11.13 28.03 -14.02
CA SER A 22 10.95 26.85 -14.88
C SER A 22 11.29 25.53 -14.19
N VAL A 23 12.22 25.54 -13.23
CA VAL A 23 12.58 24.36 -12.42
C VAL A 23 11.51 24.05 -11.37
N ILE A 24 10.90 25.09 -10.76
CA ILE A 24 9.81 24.89 -9.81
C ILE A 24 8.57 24.32 -10.52
N GLU A 25 8.16 24.85 -11.68
CA GLU A 25 6.99 24.29 -12.38
C GLU A 25 7.17 22.84 -12.82
N THR A 26 8.38 22.42 -13.19
CA THR A 26 8.62 21.03 -13.62
C THR A 26 8.76 20.07 -12.45
N LEU A 27 9.35 20.50 -11.33
CA LEU A 27 9.35 19.72 -10.10
C LEU A 27 7.94 19.62 -9.52
N ASP A 28 7.17 20.71 -9.52
CA ASP A 28 5.80 20.73 -9.00
C ASP A 28 4.89 19.90 -9.90
N LYS A 29 4.97 20.02 -11.24
CA LYS A 29 4.22 19.14 -12.14
C LYS A 29 4.62 17.67 -12.01
N ARG A 30 5.90 17.34 -11.79
CA ARG A 30 6.33 15.95 -11.60
C ARG A 30 5.95 15.42 -10.22
N PHE A 31 6.00 16.24 -9.17
CA PHE A 31 5.59 15.90 -7.82
C PHE A 31 4.07 15.79 -7.72
N VAL A 32 3.32 16.72 -8.30
CA VAL A 32 1.86 16.69 -8.46
C VAL A 32 1.42 15.56 -9.37
N TYR A 33 2.13 15.25 -10.45
CA TYR A 33 1.84 14.08 -11.30
C TYR A 33 2.12 12.78 -10.55
N TRP A 34 3.20 12.70 -9.75
CA TRP A 34 3.49 11.53 -8.92
C TRP A 34 2.52 11.40 -7.74
N TRP A 35 2.03 12.52 -7.18
CA TRP A 35 1.03 12.57 -6.11
C TRP A 35 -0.38 12.24 -6.62
N ASN A 36 -0.77 12.78 -7.79
CA ASN A 36 -2.08 12.57 -8.39
C ASN A 36 -2.18 11.26 -9.20
N ASN A 37 -1.09 10.77 -9.80
CA ASN A 37 -1.07 9.47 -10.50
C ASN A 37 -0.47 8.33 -9.67
N GLY A 38 0.09 8.61 -8.49
CA GLY A 38 0.57 7.59 -7.55
C GLY A 38 -0.53 6.92 -6.74
N SER A 39 -1.74 7.47 -6.77
CA SER A 39 -2.91 6.86 -6.16
C SER A 39 -3.97 6.66 -7.22
N ALA A 40 -3.85 5.56 -7.97
CA ALA A 40 -5.05 4.84 -8.38
C ALA A 40 -5.79 4.48 -7.09
N THR A 41 -6.54 5.45 -6.54
CA THR A 41 -7.34 5.29 -5.34
C THR A 41 -8.35 4.23 -5.72
N ARG A 42 -8.08 3.00 -5.26
CA ARG A 42 -8.95 1.90 -5.57
C ARG A 42 -10.30 2.24 -4.94
N PRO A 43 -11.43 1.81 -5.50
CA PRO A 43 -12.76 2.16 -4.97
C PRO A 43 -12.87 1.95 -3.44
N TYR A 44 -12.19 0.95 -2.90
CA TYR A 44 -12.12 0.70 -1.46
C TYR A 44 -11.33 1.75 -0.64
N ASP A 45 -10.33 2.45 -1.20
CA ASP A 45 -9.60 3.50 -0.45
C ASP A 45 -10.55 4.65 -0.11
N LYS A 46 -11.54 4.91 -0.99
CA LYS A 46 -12.59 5.90 -0.76
C LYS A 46 -13.60 5.43 0.29
N GLU A 47 -13.99 4.16 0.23
CA GLU A 47 -14.93 3.55 1.18
C GLU A 47 -14.31 3.44 2.58
N GLU A 48 -13.05 3.00 2.67
CA GLU A 48 -12.27 2.96 3.91
C GLU A 48 -12.17 4.35 4.54
N LYS A 49 -11.81 5.36 3.72
CA LYS A 49 -11.76 6.75 4.17
C LYS A 49 -13.13 7.24 4.64
N ALA A 50 -14.20 6.88 3.95
CA ALA A 50 -15.56 7.24 4.34
C ALA A 50 -16.01 6.54 5.63
N TYR A 51 -15.62 5.27 5.83
CA TYR A 51 -15.88 4.51 7.06
C TYR A 51 -15.22 5.18 8.26
N TYR A 52 -13.92 5.47 8.19
CA TYR A 52 -13.20 6.12 9.30
C TYR A 52 -13.52 7.62 9.44
N ALA A 53 -14.07 8.27 8.41
CA ALA A 53 -14.52 9.66 8.52
C ALA A 53 -15.74 9.83 9.42
N GLN A 54 -16.51 8.76 9.66
CA GLN A 54 -17.66 8.76 10.56
C GLN A 54 -17.26 8.63 12.05
N GLU A 55 -15.99 8.32 12.34
CA GLU A 55 -15.49 8.22 13.71
C GLU A 55 -15.45 9.61 14.39
N THR A 56 -15.93 9.67 15.62
CA THR A 56 -15.66 10.78 16.54
C THR A 56 -14.18 10.84 16.91
N GLU A 57 -13.69 11.97 17.41
CA GLU A 57 -12.28 12.09 17.85
C GLU A 57 -11.93 11.10 18.96
N ALA A 58 -12.86 10.83 19.89
CA ALA A 58 -12.69 9.82 20.93
C ALA A 58 -12.57 8.40 20.35
N GLN A 59 -13.34 8.07 19.31
CA GLN A 59 -13.23 6.78 18.62
C GLN A 59 -11.90 6.63 17.88
N LYS A 60 -11.41 7.70 17.23
CA LYS A 60 -10.10 7.70 16.56
C LYS A 60 -8.95 7.49 17.56
N GLU A 61 -9.02 8.13 18.72
CA GLU A 61 -8.02 7.98 19.77
C GLU A 61 -8.02 6.57 20.34
N ASN A 62 -9.21 6.04 20.66
CA ASN A 62 -9.35 4.63 21.08
C ASN A 62 -8.81 3.67 20.03
N ARG A 63 -9.10 3.88 18.75
CA ARG A 63 -8.57 3.04 17.67
C ARG A 63 -7.04 3.08 17.59
N LYS A 64 -6.41 4.25 17.79
CA LYS A 64 -4.95 4.37 17.83
C LYS A 64 -4.35 3.58 19.00
N ILE A 65 -4.91 3.74 20.19
CA ILE A 65 -4.48 3.03 21.40
C ILE A 65 -4.59 1.52 21.19
N ASN A 66 -5.75 1.06 20.72
CA ASN A 66 -6.02 -0.34 20.44
C ASN A 66 -5.10 -0.88 19.34
N ALA A 67 -4.81 -0.10 18.29
CA ALA A 67 -3.91 -0.51 17.22
C ALA A 67 -2.47 -0.72 17.72
N VAL A 68 -1.99 0.12 18.64
CA VAL A 68 -0.68 -0.08 19.28
C VAL A 68 -0.71 -1.36 20.13
N TYR A 69 -1.70 -1.50 21.01
CA TYR A 69 -1.85 -2.67 21.87
C TYR A 69 -1.92 -3.99 21.09
N CYS A 70 -2.78 -4.05 20.07
CA CYS A 70 -2.95 -5.25 19.26
C CYS A 70 -1.72 -5.57 18.40
N ASN A 71 -0.97 -4.56 17.95
CA ASN A 71 0.31 -4.79 17.27
C ASN A 71 1.35 -5.36 18.23
N GLU A 72 1.50 -4.77 19.41
CA GLU A 72 2.45 -5.26 20.42
C GLU A 72 2.14 -6.72 20.80
N LEU A 73 0.87 -7.04 21.02
CA LEU A 73 0.43 -8.43 21.22
C LEU A 73 0.76 -9.33 20.03
N GLY A 74 0.52 -8.87 18.80
CA GLY A 74 0.83 -9.63 17.58
C GLY A 74 2.33 -9.85 17.35
N PHE A 75 3.19 -9.00 17.92
CA PHE A 75 4.64 -9.15 17.86
C PHE A 75 5.20 -10.12 18.90
N LEU A 76 4.41 -10.55 19.89
CA LEU A 76 4.83 -11.60 20.82
C LEU A 76 5.13 -12.90 20.05
N PRO A 77 6.24 -13.61 20.37
CA PRO A 77 6.61 -14.84 19.68
C PRO A 77 5.46 -15.85 19.56
N GLU A 78 4.70 -16.06 20.62
CA GLU A 78 3.56 -16.97 20.68
C GLU A 78 2.42 -16.64 19.70
N ASN A 79 2.31 -15.38 19.27
CA ASN A 79 1.24 -14.90 18.40
C ASN A 79 1.68 -14.76 16.93
N ARG A 80 2.96 -14.96 16.62
CA ARG A 80 3.50 -14.90 15.26
C ARG A 80 3.21 -16.16 14.48
N ILE A 81 3.02 -16.00 13.17
CA ILE A 81 2.90 -17.13 12.25
C ILE A 81 4.31 -17.54 11.81
N TYR A 82 4.78 -18.71 12.25
CA TYR A 82 6.07 -19.25 11.81
C TYR A 82 5.90 -20.11 10.57
N ASN A 83 6.84 -19.97 9.63
CA ASN A 83 7.02 -20.93 8.55
C ASN A 83 8.51 -21.23 8.34
N GLU A 84 8.80 -22.30 7.61
CA GLU A 84 10.17 -22.77 7.35
C GLU A 84 11.07 -21.73 6.64
N TYR A 85 10.46 -20.72 6.00
CA TYR A 85 11.14 -19.66 5.26
C TYR A 85 11.34 -18.37 6.05
N ARG A 86 10.66 -18.19 7.19
CA ARG A 86 10.73 -16.98 8.03
C ARG A 86 10.88 -17.36 9.50
N LYS A 87 12.15 -17.60 9.88
CA LYS A 87 12.56 -17.93 11.25
C LYS A 87 12.15 -16.89 12.31
N ASN A 88 11.95 -15.63 11.90
CA ASN A 88 11.53 -14.55 12.79
C ASN A 88 9.99 -14.44 12.94
N GLY A 89 9.22 -15.32 12.31
CA GLY A 89 7.76 -15.26 12.26
C GLY A 89 7.24 -14.16 11.32
N MET A 90 5.97 -14.26 10.95
CA MET A 90 5.21 -13.25 10.22
C MET A 90 4.21 -12.57 11.13
N SER A 91 3.86 -11.33 10.79
CA SER A 91 2.68 -10.66 11.33
C SER A 91 1.47 -11.57 11.19
N ASN A 92 0.71 -11.70 12.26
CA ASN A 92 -0.54 -12.43 12.27
C ASN A 92 -1.68 -11.41 12.09
N ASP A 93 -1.90 -11.01 10.83
CA ASP A 93 -2.90 -9.99 10.52
C ASP A 93 -4.30 -10.42 10.99
N HIS A 94 -4.62 -11.72 10.93
CA HIS A 94 -5.88 -12.23 11.47
C HIS A 94 -6.02 -11.97 12.98
N PHE A 95 -4.96 -12.24 13.76
CA PHE A 95 -4.94 -11.92 15.19
C PHE A 95 -5.10 -10.42 15.44
N PHE A 96 -4.40 -9.58 14.68
CA PHE A 96 -4.52 -8.13 14.79
C PHE A 96 -5.96 -7.66 14.55
N HIS A 97 -6.59 -8.10 13.46
CA HIS A 97 -7.98 -7.75 13.13
C HIS A 97 -8.97 -8.22 14.22
N GLN A 98 -8.78 -9.43 14.75
CA GLN A 98 -9.61 -9.97 15.82
C GLN A 98 -9.44 -9.18 17.13
N CYS A 99 -8.21 -8.88 17.53
CA CYS A 99 -7.93 -8.06 18.71
C CYS A 99 -8.54 -6.65 18.60
N MET A 100 -8.45 -6.02 17.42
CA MET A 100 -9.05 -4.71 17.16
C MET A 100 -10.57 -4.75 17.31
N LYS A 101 -11.20 -5.82 16.80
CA LYS A 101 -12.65 -6.05 16.94
C LYS A 101 -13.06 -6.25 18.40
N ASP A 102 -12.33 -7.10 19.13
CA ASP A 102 -12.61 -7.40 20.54
C ASP A 102 -12.39 -6.17 21.45
N SER A 103 -11.47 -5.28 21.07
CA SER A 103 -11.22 -4.01 21.76
C SER A 103 -12.21 -2.89 21.38
N GLY A 104 -13.24 -3.19 20.59
CA GLY A 104 -14.27 -2.21 20.19
C GLY A 104 -13.82 -1.24 19.09
N SER A 105 -12.80 -1.58 18.32
CA SER A 105 -12.28 -0.78 17.18
C SER A 105 -12.18 -1.62 15.90
N PRO A 106 -13.30 -2.19 15.41
CA PRO A 106 -13.30 -3.03 14.22
C PRO A 106 -12.70 -2.29 13.03
N GLN A 107 -11.77 -2.94 12.35
CA GLN A 107 -11.17 -2.40 11.13
C GLN A 107 -12.20 -2.38 10.01
N TYR A 108 -12.01 -1.46 9.06
CA TYR A 108 -12.70 -1.53 7.77
C TYR A 108 -12.39 -2.88 7.13
N GLU A 109 -13.40 -3.75 7.06
CA GLU A 109 -13.36 -4.96 6.26
C GLU A 109 -13.94 -4.62 4.90
N PRO A 110 -13.19 -4.77 3.81
CA PRO A 110 -13.74 -4.58 2.47
C PRO A 110 -14.98 -5.47 2.33
N PRO A 111 -16.13 -4.92 1.92
CA PRO A 111 -17.37 -5.70 1.77
C PRO A 111 -17.24 -6.77 0.68
N ASP A 112 -16.25 -6.61 -0.20
CA ASP A 112 -16.09 -7.33 -1.45
C ASP A 112 -15.41 -8.71 -1.21
N LEU A 113 -16.10 -9.77 -1.68
CA LEU A 113 -15.62 -11.15 -1.74
C LEU A 113 -14.37 -11.30 -2.62
N LYS A 114 -14.22 -10.44 -3.63
CA LYS A 114 -13.14 -10.44 -4.60
C LYS A 114 -11.78 -10.11 -3.98
N TRP A 115 -11.69 -9.20 -3.01
CA TRP A 115 -10.47 -8.80 -2.31
C TRP A 115 -10.01 -9.89 -1.35
N ARG A 116 -10.96 -10.45 -0.57
CA ARG A 116 -10.66 -11.61 0.29
C ARG A 116 -10.15 -12.78 -0.54
N ASN A 117 -10.77 -13.01 -1.70
CA ASN A 117 -10.34 -14.04 -2.63
C ASN A 117 -9.00 -13.67 -3.28
N ASP A 118 -8.78 -12.42 -3.65
CA ASP A 118 -7.54 -11.94 -4.28
C ASP A 118 -6.33 -12.14 -3.37
N GLN A 119 -6.43 -11.76 -2.09
CA GLN A 119 -5.38 -11.98 -1.08
C GLN A 119 -5.08 -13.47 -0.91
N TYR A 120 -6.13 -14.26 -0.70
CA TYR A 120 -6.01 -15.70 -0.48
C TYR A 120 -5.44 -16.44 -1.70
N CYS A 121 -5.99 -16.18 -2.88
CA CYS A 121 -5.59 -16.82 -4.12
C CYS A 121 -4.19 -16.38 -4.56
N SER A 122 -3.80 -15.12 -4.32
CA SER A 122 -2.45 -14.64 -4.57
C SER A 122 -1.44 -15.31 -3.65
N TYR A 123 -1.75 -15.43 -2.37
CA TYR A 123 -0.92 -16.14 -1.41
C TYR A 123 -0.71 -17.61 -1.83
N LEU A 124 -1.79 -18.32 -2.16
CA LEU A 124 -1.71 -19.71 -2.64
C LEU A 124 -0.83 -19.85 -3.88
N ALA A 125 -0.96 -18.95 -4.85
CA ALA A 125 -0.17 -18.96 -6.09
C ALA A 125 1.31 -18.53 -5.90
N LEU A 126 1.66 -17.97 -4.74
CA LEU A 126 3.02 -17.61 -4.34
C LEU A 126 3.71 -18.66 -3.45
N LEU A 127 2.98 -19.67 -2.95
CA LEU A 127 3.56 -20.75 -2.15
C LEU A 127 4.59 -21.53 -2.99
N PRO A 128 5.78 -21.86 -2.45
CA PRO A 128 6.86 -22.52 -3.21
C PRO A 128 6.40 -23.78 -3.96
N GLU A 129 5.57 -24.60 -3.34
CA GLU A 129 4.98 -25.83 -3.89
C GLU A 129 4.03 -25.59 -5.08
N ASN A 130 3.48 -24.37 -5.18
CA ASN A 130 2.50 -24.01 -6.18
C ASN A 130 3.08 -23.17 -7.33
N ARG A 131 4.35 -22.74 -7.22
CA ARG A 131 5.00 -21.92 -8.25
C ARG A 131 5.33 -22.73 -9.50
N ILE A 132 5.36 -22.04 -10.65
CA ILE A 132 5.75 -22.65 -11.93
C ILE A 132 7.27 -22.54 -12.10
N PHE A 133 7.95 -23.67 -12.26
CA PHE A 133 9.39 -23.72 -12.51
C PHE A 133 9.64 -23.94 -14.01
N ASP A 134 10.08 -22.88 -14.70
CA ASP A 134 10.43 -22.92 -16.13
C ASP A 134 11.95 -22.82 -16.37
N GLY A 135 12.74 -23.01 -15.31
CA GLY A 135 14.21 -22.92 -15.35
C GLY A 135 14.76 -21.49 -15.46
N LYS A 136 13.94 -20.47 -15.76
CA LYS A 136 14.39 -19.08 -15.87
C LYS A 136 14.49 -18.38 -14.51
N TYR A 137 13.62 -18.75 -13.58
CA TYR A 137 13.58 -18.17 -12.24
C TYR A 137 13.98 -19.22 -11.20
N LYS A 138 15.03 -18.93 -10.43
CA LYS A 138 15.56 -19.79 -9.36
C LYS A 138 14.51 -20.26 -8.36
N TYR A 139 13.46 -19.45 -8.14
CA TYR A 139 12.42 -19.71 -7.15
C TYR A 139 11.02 -19.87 -7.77
N GLY A 140 10.95 -20.16 -9.07
CA GLY A 140 9.71 -20.27 -9.81
C GLY A 140 8.99 -18.92 -9.99
N LYS A 141 7.99 -18.90 -10.88
CA LYS A 141 7.11 -17.75 -11.11
C LYS A 141 5.74 -17.95 -10.47
N PHE A 142 5.05 -16.84 -10.26
CA PHE A 142 3.66 -16.81 -9.82
C PHE A 142 2.79 -17.71 -10.70
N ASN A 143 1.95 -18.53 -10.08
CA ASN A 143 1.07 -19.43 -10.80
C ASN A 143 -0.27 -18.75 -11.11
N SER A 144 -0.28 -17.94 -12.19
CA SER A 144 -1.48 -17.23 -12.64
C SER A 144 -2.66 -18.17 -12.91
N ALA A 145 -2.41 -19.38 -13.42
CA ALA A 145 -3.47 -20.35 -13.67
C ALA A 145 -4.13 -20.85 -12.38
N LEU A 146 -3.34 -21.08 -11.32
CA LEU A 146 -3.85 -21.44 -10.01
C LEU A 146 -4.62 -20.29 -9.35
N TYR A 147 -4.08 -19.06 -9.43
CA TYR A 147 -4.78 -17.86 -8.97
C TYR A 147 -6.14 -17.72 -9.66
N ASP A 148 -6.18 -17.80 -10.99
CA ASP A 148 -7.42 -17.64 -11.75
C ASP A 148 -8.45 -18.72 -11.43
N LYS A 149 -8.00 -19.96 -11.25
CA LYS A 149 -8.85 -21.07 -10.82
C LYS A 149 -9.42 -20.82 -9.43
N CYS A 150 -8.57 -20.44 -8.48
CA CYS A 150 -8.98 -20.13 -7.12
C CYS A 150 -10.01 -18.99 -7.06
N MET A 151 -9.82 -17.93 -7.84
CA MET A 151 -10.76 -16.82 -7.91
C MET A 151 -12.13 -17.29 -8.43
N ARG A 152 -12.16 -18.08 -9.52
CA ARG A 152 -13.41 -18.65 -10.06
C ARG A 152 -14.10 -19.59 -9.08
N ASP A 153 -13.36 -20.52 -8.47
CA ASP A 153 -13.90 -21.50 -7.53
C ASP A 153 -14.53 -20.84 -6.31
N ARG A 154 -14.04 -19.64 -5.94
CA ARG A 154 -14.55 -18.84 -4.83
C ARG A 154 -15.59 -17.80 -5.24
N GLY A 155 -16.16 -17.93 -6.44
CA GLY A 155 -17.26 -17.10 -6.93
C GLY A 155 -16.84 -15.70 -7.37
N THR A 156 -15.55 -15.49 -7.69
CA THR A 156 -15.02 -14.22 -8.18
C THR A 156 -14.50 -14.36 -9.60
N PRO A 157 -15.21 -13.84 -10.62
CA PRO A 157 -14.73 -13.87 -11.99
C PRO A 157 -13.49 -12.99 -12.14
N VAL A 158 -12.45 -13.52 -12.79
CA VAL A 158 -11.26 -12.76 -13.17
C VAL A 158 -11.58 -12.06 -14.49
N GLU A 159 -11.60 -10.73 -14.49
CA GLU A 159 -11.74 -9.96 -15.74
C GLU A 159 -10.50 -10.24 -16.59
N LYS A 160 -10.69 -10.81 -17.78
CA LYS A 160 -9.61 -10.93 -18.76
C LYS A 160 -9.21 -9.52 -19.17
N GLN A 161 -7.98 -9.11 -18.88
CA GLN A 161 -7.39 -7.94 -19.53
C GLN A 161 -7.35 -8.24 -21.03
N GLN A 162 -8.16 -7.52 -21.80
CA GLN A 162 -8.14 -7.51 -23.27
C GLN A 162 -6.89 -6.83 -23.78
#